data_AF-D1AR19-F1
#
_entry.id   AF-D1AR19-F1
#
_cell.length_a   1.000
_cell.length_b   1.000
_cell.length_c   1.000
_cell.angle_alpha   90.00
_cell.angle_beta   90.00
_cell.angle_gamma   90.00
#
_symmetry.space_group_name_H-M   'P 1'
#
loop_
_entity.id
_entity.type
_entity.pdbx_description
1 polymer ?
#
loop_
_entity_poly.entity_id
_entity_poly.type
_entity_poly.pdbx_seq_one_letter_code
_entity_poly.pdbx_strand_id
1 'polypeptide(L)'
;MKKTIFGLSLIGVILLIVFVLVVSALNFRNTAIKLEKSFEVQYVANQSSYDAMWKKFRELAQVSDLQAEQVKEVYTGLISGRYENDTQVLFKLIREDNPKMIDTYSIIQQQLAADRNSFNNEQKKVVDKGNQYNYYIKKHFIWNKFFNYQEKDLKSLVVTSEKTDEAFKNKKDDELKIK
;
A
#
# COMPACT_ATOMS: atom_id res chain seq x y z
N MET A 1 -48.79 -40.57 14.48
CA MET A 1 -48.02 -40.68 13.23
C MET A 1 -47.81 -39.34 12.50
N LYS A 2 -48.86 -38.56 12.15
CA LYS A 2 -48.65 -37.30 11.39
C LYS A 2 -47.77 -36.26 12.11
N LYS A 3 -47.91 -36.10 13.45
CA LYS A 3 -47.10 -35.16 14.25
C LYS A 3 -45.61 -35.58 14.38
N THR A 4 -45.31 -36.88 14.43
CA THR A 4 -43.93 -37.39 14.52
C THR A 4 -43.20 -37.31 13.18
N ILE A 5 -43.90 -37.56 12.07
CA ILE A 5 -43.37 -37.37 10.71
C ILE A 5 -43.09 -35.87 10.45
N PHE A 6 -43.99 -34.99 10.88
CA PHE A 6 -43.80 -33.54 10.77
C PHE A 6 -42.61 -33.05 11.62
N GLY A 7 -42.44 -33.58 12.83
CA GLY A 7 -41.29 -33.27 13.70
C GLY A 7 -39.94 -33.73 13.11
N LEU A 8 -39.88 -34.94 12.56
CA LEU A 8 -38.67 -35.46 11.89
C LEU A 8 -38.31 -34.67 10.64
N SER A 9 -39.31 -34.28 9.84
CA SER A 9 -39.12 -33.42 8.66
C SER A 9 -38.56 -32.04 9.04
N LEU A 10 -39.08 -31.43 10.11
CA LEU A 10 -38.60 -30.13 10.60
C LEU A 10 -37.15 -30.19 11.09
N ILE A 11 -36.76 -31.26 11.80
CA ILE A 11 -35.37 -31.48 12.23
C ILE A 11 -34.46 -31.62 11.02
N GLY A 12 -34.88 -32.36 9.99
CA GLY A 12 -34.12 -32.49 8.75
C GLY A 12 -33.85 -31.15 8.05
N VAL A 13 -34.85 -30.27 8.00
CA VAL A 13 -34.70 -28.92 7.43
C VAL A 13 -33.73 -28.07 8.26
N ILE A 14 -33.85 -28.11 9.60
CA ILE A 14 -32.94 -27.37 10.49
C ILE A 14 -31.49 -27.84 10.31
N LEU A 15 -31.26 -29.15 10.26
CA LEU A 15 -29.92 -29.70 10.03
C LEU A 15 -29.34 -29.26 8.68
N LEU A 16 -30.16 -29.21 7.64
CA LEU A 16 -29.74 -28.74 6.32
C LEU A 16 -29.37 -27.25 6.34
N ILE A 17 -30.15 -26.41 7.04
CA ILE A 17 -29.85 -24.98 7.20
C ILE A 17 -28.53 -24.81 7.96
N VAL A 18 -28.33 -25.54 9.07
CA VAL A 18 -27.08 -25.49 9.84
C VAL A 18 -25.90 -25.92 8.97
N PHE A 19 -26.05 -26.98 8.20
CA PHE A 19 -25.01 -27.44 7.28
C PHE A 19 -24.62 -26.37 6.25
N VAL A 20 -25.61 -25.73 5.62
CA VAL A 20 -25.37 -24.63 4.66
C VAL A 20 -24.66 -23.45 5.33
N LEU A 21 -25.06 -23.09 6.55
CA LEU A 21 -24.41 -22.02 7.31
C LEU A 21 -22.96 -22.36 7.65
N VAL A 22 -22.67 -23.59 8.08
CA VAL A 22 -21.29 -24.04 8.38
C VAL A 22 -20.42 -23.99 7.13
N VAL A 23 -20.90 -24.52 6.01
CA VAL A 23 -20.16 -24.47 4.74
C VAL A 23 -19.92 -23.03 4.29
N SER A 24 -20.93 -22.16 4.41
CA SER A 24 -20.80 -20.73 4.13
C SER A 24 -19.77 -20.05 5.04
N ALA A 25 -19.74 -20.40 6.32
CA ALA A 25 -18.81 -19.84 7.30
C ALA A 25 -17.36 -20.17 6.95
N LEU A 26 -17.10 -21.44 6.61
CA LEU A 26 -15.77 -21.94 6.24
C LEU A 26 -15.28 -21.29 4.94
N ASN A 27 -16.16 -21.21 3.92
CA ASN A 27 -15.85 -20.53 2.67
C ASN A 27 -15.56 -19.04 2.88
N PHE A 28 -16.33 -18.40 3.76
CA PHE A 28 -16.09 -17.01 4.10
C PHE A 28 -14.69 -16.82 4.71
N ARG A 29 -14.38 -17.59 5.76
CA ARG A 29 -13.10 -17.53 6.48
C ARG A 29 -11.91 -17.79 5.55
N ASN A 30 -11.98 -18.82 4.72
CA ASN A 30 -10.89 -19.18 3.81
C ASN A 30 -10.61 -18.06 2.79
N THR A 31 -11.66 -17.48 2.22
CA THR A 31 -11.53 -16.36 1.28
C THR A 31 -10.99 -15.10 1.97
N ALA A 32 -11.48 -14.79 3.19
CA ALA A 32 -10.99 -13.65 3.96
C ALA A 32 -9.49 -13.75 4.24
N ILE A 33 -9.02 -14.92 4.71
CA ILE A 33 -7.59 -15.18 4.96
C ILE A 33 -6.78 -15.06 3.67
N LYS A 34 -7.29 -15.60 2.55
CA LYS A 34 -6.60 -15.51 1.25
C LYS A 34 -6.42 -14.06 0.79
N LEU A 35 -7.47 -13.25 0.91
CA LEU A 35 -7.44 -11.84 0.54
C LEU A 35 -6.50 -11.05 1.45
N GLU A 36 -6.58 -11.26 2.77
CA GLU A 36 -5.69 -10.64 3.74
C GLU A 36 -4.23 -10.98 3.45
N LYS A 37 -3.94 -12.26 3.18
CA LYS A 37 -2.57 -12.68 2.89
C LYS A 37 -2.05 -12.11 1.56
N SER A 38 -2.90 -12.07 0.54
CA SER A 38 -2.55 -11.46 -0.76
C SER A 38 -2.20 -9.98 -0.61
N PHE A 39 -2.94 -9.27 0.24
CA PHE A 39 -2.72 -7.88 0.58
C PHE A 39 -1.41 -7.69 1.37
N GLU A 40 -1.18 -8.45 2.44
CA GLU A 40 0.07 -8.41 3.21
C GLU A 40 1.30 -8.64 2.35
N VAL A 41 1.27 -9.67 1.49
CA VAL A 41 2.38 -10.00 0.59
C VAL A 41 2.63 -8.84 -0.38
N GLN A 42 1.58 -8.20 -0.88
CA GLN A 42 1.73 -7.04 -1.74
C GLN A 42 2.33 -5.84 -1.01
N TYR A 43 1.99 -5.64 0.26
CA TYR A 43 2.58 -4.60 1.08
C TYR A 43 4.08 -4.83 1.29
N VAL A 44 4.49 -6.07 1.59
CA VAL A 44 5.90 -6.45 1.67
C VAL A 44 6.61 -6.25 0.32
N ALA A 45 5.97 -6.59 -0.80
CA ALA A 45 6.52 -6.33 -2.13
C ALA A 45 6.71 -4.84 -2.41
N ASN A 46 5.77 -4.00 -1.95
CA ASN A 46 5.88 -2.54 -2.05
C ASN A 46 7.05 -1.99 -1.21
N GLN A 47 7.27 -2.51 0.01
CA GLN A 47 8.44 -2.18 0.82
C GLN A 47 9.75 -2.58 0.13
N SER A 48 9.78 -3.77 -0.49
CA SER A 48 10.94 -4.23 -1.27
C SER A 48 11.20 -3.36 -2.49
N SER A 49 10.15 -2.89 -3.18
CA SER A 49 10.26 -1.95 -4.30
C SER A 49 10.88 -0.63 -3.86
N TYR A 50 10.44 -0.10 -2.70
CA TYR A 50 11.00 1.11 -2.11
C TYR A 50 12.49 0.97 -1.78
N ASP A 51 12.86 -0.13 -1.10
CA ASP A 51 14.25 -0.40 -0.74
C ASP A 51 15.16 -0.58 -1.96
N ALA A 52 14.68 -1.29 -3.00
CA ALA A 52 15.40 -1.45 -4.25
C ALA A 52 15.63 -0.10 -4.95
N MET A 53 14.61 0.75 -4.99
CA MET A 53 14.68 2.11 -5.52
C MET A 53 15.74 2.94 -4.75
N TRP A 54 15.73 2.90 -3.41
CA TRP A 54 16.73 3.60 -2.58
C TRP A 54 18.16 3.08 -2.81
N LYS A 55 18.37 1.77 -2.87
CA LYS A 55 19.69 1.16 -3.09
C LYS A 55 20.29 1.55 -4.43
N LYS A 56 19.51 1.45 -5.52
CA LYS A 56 19.94 1.89 -6.85
C LYS A 56 20.33 3.37 -6.87
N PHE A 57 19.52 4.20 -6.22
CA PHE A 57 19.84 5.61 -6.10
C PHE A 57 21.17 5.82 -5.34
N ARG A 58 21.38 5.15 -4.21
CA ARG A 58 22.66 5.24 -3.47
C ARG A 58 23.86 4.81 -4.31
N GLU A 59 23.71 3.76 -5.12
CA GLU A 59 24.77 3.28 -6.02
C GLU A 59 25.11 4.32 -7.09
N LEU A 60 24.09 4.89 -7.75
CA LEU A 60 24.28 5.92 -8.77
C LEU A 60 24.83 7.23 -8.21
N ALA A 61 24.37 7.61 -7.02
CA ALA A 61 24.81 8.79 -6.31
C ALA A 61 26.09 8.55 -5.49
N GLN A 62 26.68 7.35 -5.50
CA GLN A 62 27.92 7.02 -4.77
C GLN A 62 27.97 7.59 -3.33
N VAL A 63 26.84 7.57 -2.62
CA VAL A 63 26.71 8.21 -1.29
C VAL A 63 27.31 7.27 -0.25
N SER A 64 28.21 7.78 0.59
CA SER A 64 28.80 6.99 1.68
C SER A 64 27.78 6.70 2.80
N ASP A 65 28.01 5.65 3.60
CA ASP A 65 27.09 5.29 4.68
C ASP A 65 26.95 6.39 5.76
N LEU A 66 27.99 7.21 5.98
CA LEU A 66 27.96 8.35 6.90
C LEU A 66 27.00 9.46 6.46
N GLN A 67 26.69 9.53 5.16
CA GLN A 67 25.86 10.57 4.53
C GLN A 67 24.48 10.05 4.12
N ALA A 68 24.27 8.73 4.18
CA ALA A 68 23.09 8.07 3.66
C ALA A 68 21.80 8.56 4.34
N GLU A 69 21.84 8.99 5.61
CA GLU A 69 20.65 9.32 6.39
C GLU A 69 20.02 10.66 5.99
N GLN A 70 20.81 11.74 5.89
CA GLN A 70 20.34 13.04 5.39
C GLN A 70 19.84 12.95 3.94
N VAL A 71 20.58 12.22 3.10
CA VAL A 71 20.16 12.01 1.71
C VAL A 71 18.87 11.17 1.66
N LYS A 72 18.71 10.17 2.53
CA LYS A 72 17.50 9.35 2.61
C LYS A 72 16.28 10.16 3.02
N GLU A 73 16.41 11.11 3.93
CA GLU A 73 15.31 11.98 4.35
C GLU A 73 14.79 12.81 3.17
N VAL A 74 15.69 13.51 2.47
CA VAL A 74 15.35 14.33 1.30
C VAL A 74 14.79 13.45 0.17
N TYR A 75 15.40 12.28 -0.05
CA TYR A 75 14.94 11.29 -1.01
C TYR A 75 13.52 10.78 -0.73
N THR A 76 13.24 10.45 0.53
CA THR A 76 11.90 10.02 0.99
C THR A 76 10.89 11.15 0.80
N GLY A 77 11.28 12.38 1.10
CA GLY A 77 10.46 13.57 0.84
C GLY A 77 10.17 13.80 -0.65
N LEU A 78 11.13 13.52 -1.53
CA LEU A 78 10.93 13.62 -2.98
C LEU A 78 9.97 12.55 -3.49
N ILE A 79 10.12 11.30 -3.03
CA ILE A 79 9.24 10.19 -3.44
C ILE A 79 7.81 10.41 -2.96
N SER A 80 7.64 10.81 -1.70
CA SER A 80 6.33 11.11 -1.12
C SER A 80 5.66 12.33 -1.74
N GLY A 81 6.39 13.15 -2.52
CA GLY A 81 5.87 14.39 -3.10
C GLY A 81 5.83 15.54 -2.10
N ARG A 82 6.62 15.48 -1.02
CA ARG A 82 6.80 16.60 -0.07
C ARG A 82 7.66 17.69 -0.70
N TYR A 83 8.65 17.28 -1.50
CA TYR A 83 9.49 18.19 -2.28
C TYR A 83 9.04 18.14 -3.74
N GLU A 84 8.18 19.06 -4.13
CA GLU A 84 7.83 19.26 -5.54
C GLU A 84 8.91 20.12 -6.19
N ASN A 85 9.70 19.50 -7.09
CA ASN A 85 10.77 20.11 -7.89
C ASN A 85 12.13 20.34 -7.22
N ASP A 86 12.39 19.81 -6.03
CA ASP A 86 13.68 20.00 -5.36
C ASP A 86 14.70 18.87 -5.60
N THR A 87 14.64 18.25 -6.77
CA THR A 87 15.74 17.42 -7.29
C THR A 87 17.06 18.22 -7.31
N GLN A 88 16.97 19.55 -7.34
CA GLN A 88 18.10 20.45 -7.15
C GLN A 88 18.66 20.42 -5.72
N VAL A 89 17.85 20.41 -4.65
CA VAL A 89 18.34 20.23 -3.27
C VAL A 89 18.98 18.86 -3.08
N LEU A 90 18.35 17.79 -3.58
CA LEU A 90 18.96 16.46 -3.52
C LEU A 90 20.31 16.45 -4.25
N PHE A 91 20.38 17.07 -5.43
CA PHE A 91 21.62 17.16 -6.19
C PHE A 91 22.66 18.09 -5.55
N LYS A 92 22.25 19.17 -4.89
CA LYS A 92 23.15 20.05 -4.13
C LYS A 92 23.81 19.29 -2.99
N LEU A 93 23.03 18.57 -2.18
CA LEU A 93 23.54 17.72 -1.10
C LEU A 93 24.53 16.68 -1.65
N ILE A 94 24.13 15.99 -2.72
CA ILE A 94 25.00 15.03 -3.41
C ILE A 94 26.30 15.69 -3.92
N ARG A 95 26.23 16.89 -4.50
CA ARG A 95 27.38 17.58 -5.09
C ARG A 95 28.32 18.17 -4.05
N GLU A 96 27.77 18.67 -2.94
CA GLU A 96 28.52 19.09 -1.76
C GLU A 96 29.34 17.92 -1.22
N ASP A 97 28.76 16.72 -1.22
CA ASP A 97 29.40 15.50 -0.73
C ASP A 97 30.33 14.82 -1.74
N ASN A 98 30.04 14.92 -3.04
CA ASN A 98 30.83 14.31 -4.10
C ASN A 98 31.02 15.26 -5.29
N PRO A 99 32.04 16.14 -5.24
CA PRO A 99 32.30 17.14 -6.27
C PRO A 99 32.60 16.56 -7.67
N LYS A 100 32.96 15.27 -7.74
CA LYS A 100 33.33 14.58 -8.99
C LYS A 100 32.13 14.05 -9.77
N MET A 101 30.92 14.14 -9.21
CA MET A 101 29.73 13.47 -9.75
C MET A 101 28.91 14.32 -10.75
N ILE A 102 29.55 15.28 -11.41
CA ILE A 102 28.88 16.31 -12.23
C ILE A 102 28.14 15.71 -13.45
N ASP A 103 28.54 14.53 -13.94
CA ASP A 103 28.03 13.96 -15.19
C ASP A 103 26.84 13.00 -15.02
N THR A 104 26.45 12.62 -13.79
CA THR A 104 25.39 11.62 -13.56
C THR A 104 24.00 12.21 -13.27
N TYR A 105 23.85 13.54 -13.26
CA TYR A 105 22.59 14.20 -12.92
C TYR A 105 21.41 13.71 -13.77
N SER A 106 21.56 13.71 -15.09
CA SER A 106 20.51 13.28 -16.01
C SER A 106 20.14 11.81 -15.82
N ILE A 107 21.15 10.96 -15.53
CA ILE A 107 20.98 9.52 -15.27
C ILE A 107 20.20 9.31 -13.97
N ILE A 108 20.59 9.99 -12.89
CA ILE A 108 19.92 9.92 -11.58
C ILE A 108 18.47 10.39 -11.71
N GLN A 109 18.21 11.49 -12.42
CA GLN A 109 16.86 12.00 -12.62
C GLN A 109 15.98 11.02 -13.40
N GLN A 110 16.47 10.49 -14.52
CA GLN A 110 15.74 9.52 -15.33
C GLN A 110 15.44 8.25 -14.54
N GLN A 111 16.44 7.73 -13.82
CA GLN A 111 16.26 6.54 -12.98
C GLN A 111 15.27 6.79 -11.85
N LEU A 112 15.36 7.94 -11.16
CA LEU A 112 14.45 8.32 -10.09
C LEU A 112 13.01 8.45 -10.59
N ALA A 113 12.79 9.04 -11.76
CA ALA A 113 11.47 9.13 -12.36
C ALA A 113 10.89 7.74 -12.69
N ALA A 114 11.72 6.85 -13.26
CA ALA A 114 11.32 5.47 -13.55
C ALA A 114 10.99 4.69 -12.28
N ASP A 115 11.84 4.76 -11.26
CA ASP A 115 11.64 4.05 -9.99
C ASP A 115 10.44 4.60 -9.21
N ARG A 116 10.20 5.93 -9.21
CA ARG A 116 8.99 6.54 -8.62
C ARG A 116 7.73 6.03 -9.29
N ASN A 117 7.72 5.91 -10.63
CA ASN A 117 6.59 5.35 -11.36
C ASN A 117 6.36 3.87 -11.01
N SER A 118 7.44 3.09 -10.92
CA SER A 118 7.38 1.69 -10.50
C SER A 118 6.81 1.54 -9.08
N PHE A 119 7.34 2.32 -8.13
CA PHE A 119 6.86 2.34 -6.75
C PHE A 119 5.40 2.77 -6.66
N ASN A 120 4.99 3.82 -7.38
CA ASN A 120 3.59 4.24 -7.44
C ASN A 120 2.67 3.12 -7.97
N ASN A 121 3.12 2.34 -8.94
CA ASN A 121 2.35 1.19 -9.43
C ASN A 121 2.23 0.08 -8.37
N GLU A 122 3.27 -0.18 -7.58
CA GLU A 122 3.20 -1.11 -6.45
C GLU A 122 2.27 -0.60 -5.34
N GLN A 123 2.30 0.70 -5.02
CA GLN A 123 1.37 1.33 -4.09
C GLN A 123 -0.09 1.17 -4.55
N LYS A 124 -0.39 1.38 -5.84
CA LYS A 124 -1.73 1.14 -6.39
C LYS A 124 -2.18 -0.31 -6.23
N LYS A 125 -1.30 -1.29 -6.41
CA LYS A 125 -1.61 -2.72 -6.18
C LYS A 125 -1.91 -3.02 -4.71
N VAL A 126 -1.19 -2.40 -3.78
CA VAL A 126 -1.48 -2.52 -2.33
C VAL A 126 -2.90 -2.00 -2.06
N VAL A 127 -3.21 -0.80 -2.53
CA VAL A 127 -4.53 -0.18 -2.34
C VAL A 127 -5.63 -1.03 -2.97
N ASP A 128 -5.44 -1.53 -4.18
CA ASP A 128 -6.41 -2.38 -4.86
C ASP A 128 -6.70 -3.67 -4.08
N LYS A 129 -5.67 -4.41 -3.68
CA LYS A 129 -5.86 -5.63 -2.87
C LYS A 129 -6.47 -5.35 -1.50
N GLY A 130 -6.08 -4.25 -0.86
CA GLY A 130 -6.67 -3.80 0.40
C GLY A 130 -8.15 -3.46 0.24
N ASN A 131 -8.52 -2.79 -0.86
CA ASN A 131 -9.91 -2.51 -1.21
C ASN A 131 -10.71 -3.79 -1.46
N GLN A 132 -10.14 -4.77 -2.18
CA GLN A 132 -10.79 -6.07 -2.39
C GLN A 132 -11.07 -6.79 -1.08
N TYR A 133 -10.10 -6.78 -0.14
CA TYR A 133 -10.29 -7.31 1.21
C TYR A 133 -11.39 -6.56 1.96
N ASN A 134 -11.29 -5.23 2.09
CA ASN A 134 -12.27 -4.41 2.81
C ASN A 134 -13.69 -4.56 2.24
N TYR A 135 -13.82 -4.56 0.91
CA TYR A 135 -15.08 -4.78 0.24
C TYR A 135 -15.66 -6.16 0.56
N TYR A 136 -14.84 -7.21 0.55
CA TYR A 136 -15.26 -8.56 0.89
C TYR A 136 -15.75 -8.67 2.34
N ILE A 137 -15.00 -8.08 3.28
CA ILE A 137 -15.33 -8.02 4.71
C ILE A 137 -16.64 -7.25 4.94
N LYS A 138 -16.80 -6.09 4.31
CA LYS A 138 -18.00 -5.25 4.43
C LYS A 138 -19.24 -5.92 3.83
N LYS A 139 -19.11 -6.56 2.66
CA LYS A 139 -20.21 -7.27 1.99
C LYS A 139 -20.74 -8.42 2.85
N HIS A 140 -19.87 -9.11 3.59
CA HIS A 140 -20.25 -10.26 4.41
C HIS A 140 -20.32 -9.89 5.90
N PHE A 141 -21.01 -8.81 6.23
CA PHE A 141 -21.03 -8.23 7.58
C PHE A 141 -21.40 -9.22 8.71
N ILE A 142 -22.30 -10.18 8.45
CA ILE A 142 -22.73 -11.19 9.44
C ILE A 142 -21.55 -12.08 9.82
N TRP A 143 -20.88 -12.67 8.81
CA TRP A 143 -19.73 -13.52 9.03
C TRP A 143 -18.52 -12.75 9.52
N ASN A 144 -18.36 -11.51 9.04
CA ASN A 144 -17.35 -10.61 9.53
C ASN A 144 -17.46 -10.40 11.05
N LYS A 145 -18.66 -10.05 11.55
CA LYS A 145 -18.92 -9.91 12.99
C LYS A 145 -18.67 -11.20 13.76
N PHE A 146 -19.06 -12.35 13.20
CA PHE A 146 -18.86 -13.65 13.84
C PHE A 146 -17.37 -14.02 13.98
N PHE A 147 -16.57 -13.78 12.95
CA PHE A 147 -15.13 -14.10 12.93
C PHE A 147 -14.23 -12.94 13.36
N ASN A 148 -14.81 -11.78 13.71
CA ASN A 148 -14.10 -10.57 14.12
C ASN A 148 -13.03 -10.09 13.11
N TYR A 149 -13.33 -10.15 11.80
CA TYR A 149 -12.48 -9.47 10.82
C TYR A 149 -12.75 -7.95 10.88
N GLN A 150 -11.79 -7.16 10.44
CA GLN A 150 -11.89 -5.70 10.45
C GLN A 150 -11.33 -5.14 9.16
N GLU A 151 -11.95 -4.05 8.68
CA GLU A 151 -11.41 -3.30 7.55
C GLU A 151 -10.03 -2.76 7.92
N LYS A 152 -9.09 -2.81 6.97
CA LYS A 152 -7.77 -2.19 7.11
C LYS A 152 -7.83 -0.74 6.66
N ASP A 153 -7.19 0.14 7.40
CA ASP A 153 -6.99 1.50 6.93
C ASP A 153 -5.97 1.51 5.79
N LEU A 154 -6.44 1.81 4.58
CA LEU A 154 -5.57 1.83 3.40
C LEU A 154 -4.75 3.11 3.30
N LYS A 155 -5.19 4.20 3.96
CA LYS A 155 -4.50 5.49 3.89
C LYS A 155 -3.14 5.44 4.59
N SER A 156 -3.08 4.82 5.76
CA SER A 156 -1.83 4.62 6.51
C SER A 156 -0.80 3.73 5.81
N LEU A 157 -1.16 3.08 4.70
CA LEU A 157 -0.30 2.14 3.98
C LEU A 157 0.25 2.71 2.67
N VAL A 158 -0.21 3.90 2.26
CA VAL A 158 0.30 4.64 1.11
C VAL A 158 1.29 5.68 1.62
N VAL A 159 2.43 5.78 0.96
CA VAL A 159 3.43 6.82 1.19
C VAL A 159 3.03 8.06 0.39
N THR A 160 2.39 9.01 1.06
CA THR A 160 2.04 10.35 0.53
C THR A 160 2.79 11.44 1.31
N SER A 161 2.74 12.68 0.83
CA SER A 161 3.26 13.84 1.57
C SER A 161 2.17 14.53 2.37
N GLU A 162 2.55 15.15 3.48
CA GLU A 162 1.67 16.04 4.26
C GLU A 162 1.07 17.14 3.38
N LYS A 163 1.84 17.69 2.43
CA LYS A 163 1.35 18.65 1.44
C LYS A 163 0.19 18.08 0.63
N THR A 164 0.32 16.84 0.15
CA THR A 164 -0.76 16.15 -0.57
C THR A 164 -1.97 15.96 0.34
N ASP A 165 -1.77 15.53 1.58
CA ASP A 165 -2.87 15.32 2.53
C ASP A 165 -3.61 16.63 2.84
N GLU A 166 -2.89 17.74 3.01
CA GLU A 166 -3.45 19.07 3.19
C GLU A 166 -4.18 19.56 1.94
N ALA A 167 -3.61 19.35 0.75
CA ALA A 167 -4.25 19.74 -0.50
C ALA A 167 -5.58 19.00 -0.72
N PHE A 168 -5.61 17.70 -0.44
CA PHE A 168 -6.83 16.89 -0.50
C PHE A 168 -7.83 17.26 0.61
N LYS A 169 -7.36 17.60 1.81
CA LYS A 169 -8.21 18.08 2.92
C LYS A 169 -8.86 19.43 2.59
N ASN A 170 -8.08 20.34 2.01
CA ASN A 170 -8.51 21.69 1.68
C ASN A 170 -9.22 21.76 0.31
N LYS A 171 -9.21 20.66 -0.46
CA LYS A 171 -9.68 20.56 -1.86
C LYS A 171 -9.06 21.64 -2.77
N LYS A 172 -7.85 22.04 -2.45
CA LYS A 172 -7.10 23.10 -3.13
C LYS A 172 -5.67 22.63 -3.26
N ASP A 173 -5.16 22.70 -4.47
CA ASP A 173 -3.75 22.52 -4.76
C ASP A 173 -3.29 23.86 -5.32
N ASP A 174 -2.60 24.65 -4.49
CA ASP A 174 -2.16 25.99 -4.88
C ASP A 174 -1.19 25.86 -6.07
N GLU A 175 -1.45 26.62 -7.13
CA GLU A 175 -0.79 26.48 -8.43
C GLU A 175 0.74 26.48 -8.35
N LEU A 176 1.35 25.63 -9.19
CA LEU A 176 2.78 25.47 -9.36
C LEU A 176 3.46 26.80 -9.73
N LYS A 177 4.15 27.42 -8.77
CA LYS A 177 5.11 28.50 -9.06
C LYS A 177 6.39 27.88 -9.62
N ILE A 178 6.41 27.66 -10.92
CA ILE A 178 7.66 27.43 -11.66
C ILE A 178 8.42 28.78 -11.64
N LYS A 179 9.54 28.84 -10.93
CA LYS A 179 10.51 29.94 -11.02
C LYS A 179 11.64 29.56 -11.96
#